data_AF-A0A8I0JJQ5-F1
#
_entry.id   AF-A0A8I0JJQ5-F1
#
_cell.length_a   1.000
_cell.length_b   1.000
_cell.length_c   1.000
_cell.angle_alpha   90.00
_cell.angle_beta   90.00
_cell.angle_gamma   90.00
#
_symmetry.space_group_name_H-M   'P 1'
#
loop_
_entity.id
_entity.type
_entity.pdbx_description
1 polymer ?
#
loop_
_entity_poly.entity_id
_entity_poly.type
_entity_poly.pdbx_seq_one_letter_code
_entity_poly.pdbx_strand_id
1 'polypeptide(L)'
;MIQKAIPCKADITKIPERILKTSLFAGILLMLFCLFIITPLQHYAMPKLGYTRCNILKGHPNIYYSDWVKNPDWCVRGKSREWVKQQARLAGSTESNP
;
A
#
# COMPACT_ATOMS: atom_id res chain seq x y z
N MET A 1 17.86 6.05 -29.41
CA MET A 1 18.77 7.18 -29.68
C MET A 1 18.63 7.63 -31.14
N ILE A 2 17.55 8.32 -31.53
CA ILE A 2 17.47 9.03 -32.82
C ILE A 2 16.59 10.27 -32.61
N GLN A 3 17.17 11.35 -32.07
CA GLN A 3 16.49 12.65 -31.94
C GLN A 3 17.41 13.82 -32.36
N LYS A 4 18.46 13.55 -33.13
CA LYS A 4 19.47 14.57 -33.50
C LYS A 4 19.40 15.06 -34.96
N ALA A 5 18.30 14.85 -35.68
CA ALA A 5 18.22 15.20 -37.11
C ALA A 5 17.40 16.47 -37.43
N ILE A 6 16.84 17.18 -36.45
CA ILE A 6 16.07 18.41 -36.70
C ILE A 6 16.60 19.51 -35.78
N PRO A 7 17.04 20.67 -36.30
CA PRO A 7 17.47 21.81 -35.47
C PRO A 7 16.22 22.47 -34.86
N CYS A 8 15.52 21.76 -33.98
CA CYS A 8 14.52 22.37 -33.13
C CYS A 8 15.25 23.29 -32.15
N LYS A 9 14.81 24.57 -32.10
CA LYS A 9 15.34 25.58 -31.19
C LYS A 9 15.61 24.99 -29.81
N ALA A 10 16.82 25.21 -29.29
CA ALA A 10 17.29 24.70 -28.00
C ALA A 10 16.40 25.07 -26.79
N ASP A 11 15.48 26.01 -26.95
CA ASP A 11 14.50 26.37 -25.92
C ASP A 11 13.26 25.45 -25.89
N ILE A 12 12.87 24.84 -27.01
CA ILE A 12 11.70 23.94 -27.08
C ILE A 12 12.01 22.62 -26.36
N THR A 13 13.27 22.19 -26.36
CA THR A 13 13.71 20.97 -25.66
C THR A 13 13.80 21.14 -24.13
N LYS A 14 13.89 22.38 -23.62
CA LYS A 14 13.96 22.65 -22.17
C LYS A 14 12.60 22.50 -21.47
N ILE A 15 11.50 22.68 -22.21
CA ILE A 15 10.13 22.57 -21.68
C ILE A 15 9.80 21.12 -21.26
N PRO A 16 9.94 20.08 -22.12
CA PRO A 16 9.67 18.70 -21.71
C PRO A 16 10.65 18.23 -20.64
N GLU A 17 11.90 18.70 -20.64
CA GLU A 17 12.88 18.38 -19.60
C GLU A 17 12.46 18.91 -18.23
N ARG A 18 11.95 20.15 -18.16
CA ARG A 18 11.40 20.71 -16.93
C ARG A 18 10.17 19.94 -16.46
N ILE A 19 9.25 19.59 -17.36
CA ILE A 19 8.04 18.82 -17.02
C ILE A 19 8.45 17.45 -16.46
N LEU A 20 9.39 16.75 -17.10
CA LEU A 20 9.88 15.46 -16.64
C LEU A 20 10.54 15.56 -15.26
N LYS A 21 11.39 16.57 -15.05
CA LYS A 21 12.01 16.83 -13.74
C LYS A 21 10.97 17.10 -12.67
N THR A 22 10.02 17.99 -12.92
CA THR A 22 8.95 18.30 -11.96
C THR A 22 8.09 17.08 -11.64
N SER A 23 7.75 16.26 -12.64
CA SER A 23 7.01 15.00 -12.46
C SER A 23 7.78 14.02 -11.57
N LEU A 24 9.08 13.86 -11.81
CA LEU A 24 9.94 13.00 -10.98
C LEU A 24 9.98 13.49 -9.53
N PHE A 25 10.18 14.79 -9.31
CA PHE A 25 10.18 15.38 -7.97
C PHE A 25 8.82 15.21 -7.27
N ALA A 26 7.72 15.44 -7.97
CA ALA A 26 6.37 15.25 -7.43
C ALA A 26 6.13 13.77 -7.04
N GLY A 27 6.57 12.83 -7.87
CA GLY A 27 6.49 11.40 -7.56
C GLY A 27 7.30 11.02 -6.32
N ILE A 28 8.53 11.52 -6.19
CA ILE A 28 9.37 11.30 -4.99
C ILE A 28 8.71 11.89 -3.75
N LEU A 29 8.21 13.14 -3.83
CA LEU A 29 7.52 13.79 -2.72
C LEU A 29 6.26 13.01 -2.30
N LEU A 30 5.48 12.50 -3.26
CA LEU A 30 4.31 11.67 -2.98
C LEU A 30 4.70 10.36 -2.29
N MET A 31 5.76 9.70 -2.76
CA MET A 31 6.28 8.48 -2.12
C MET A 31 6.72 8.74 -0.68
N LEU A 32 7.46 9.83 -0.45
CA LEU A 32 7.88 10.23 0.90
C LEU A 32 6.66 10.53 1.79
N PHE A 33 5.67 11.26 1.26
CA PHE A 33 4.44 11.54 1.99
C PHE A 33 3.68 10.26 2.38
N CYS A 34 3.54 9.29 1.46
CA CYS A 34 2.92 8.00 1.76
C CYS A 34 3.66 7.22 2.86
N LEU A 35 4.99 7.22 2.82
CA LEU A 35 5.80 6.49 3.80
C LEU A 35 5.82 7.18 5.18
N PHE A 36 5.99 8.50 5.22
CA PHE A 36 6.18 9.22 6.48
C PHE A 36 4.90 9.73 7.12
N ILE A 37 3.81 9.87 6.36
CA ILE A 37 2.53 10.38 6.89
C ILE A 37 1.46 9.29 6.88
N ILE A 38 1.21 8.66 5.74
CA ILE A 38 0.10 7.70 5.60
C ILE A 38 0.36 6.41 6.39
N THR A 39 1.57 5.86 6.30
CA THR A 39 1.92 4.61 7.02
C THR A 39 1.79 4.72 8.54
N PRO A 40 2.35 5.75 9.23
CA PRO A 40 2.15 5.89 10.66
C PRO A 40 0.70 6.21 11.01
N LEU A 41 0.00 7.00 10.18
CA LEU A 41 -1.43 7.26 10.38
C LEU A 41 -2.25 5.97 10.32
N GLN A 42 -1.95 5.07 9.37
CA GLN A 42 -2.57 3.75 9.29
C GLN A 42 -2.27 2.91 10.54
N HIS A 43 -1.02 2.92 11.02
CA HIS A 43 -0.66 2.22 12.27
C HIS A 43 -1.41 2.75 13.49
N TYR A 44 -1.74 4.04 13.53
CA TYR A 44 -2.49 4.64 14.64
C TYR A 44 -4.01 4.43 14.51
N ALA A 45 -4.55 4.51 13.29
CA ALA A 45 -5.99 4.43 13.05
C ALA A 45 -6.53 2.99 13.08
N MET A 46 -5.79 2.01 12.55
CA MET A 46 -6.27 0.63 12.42
C MET A 46 -6.59 -0.03 13.78
N PRO A 47 -5.75 0.10 14.84
CA PRO A 47 -6.09 -0.40 16.17
C PRO A 47 -7.35 0.22 16.76
N LYS A 48 -7.57 1.52 16.53
CA LYS A 48 -8.76 2.23 17.01
C LYS A 48 -10.05 1.76 16.33
N LEU A 49 -9.94 1.21 15.12
CA LEU A 49 -11.04 0.59 14.39
C LEU A 49 -11.27 -0.88 14.78
N GLY A 50 -10.54 -1.39 15.78
CA GLY A 50 -10.64 -2.78 16.22
C GLY A 50 -9.86 -3.76 15.34
N TYR A 51 -8.95 -3.28 14.49
CA TYR A 51 -8.06 -4.16 13.73
C TYR A 51 -6.75 -4.38 14.46
N THR A 52 -6.37 -5.64 14.61
CA THR A 52 -5.08 -6.05 15.19
C THR A 52 -4.09 -6.36 14.07
N ARG A 53 -2.82 -5.99 14.29
CA ARG A 53 -1.74 -6.27 13.34
C ARG A 53 -1.40 -7.77 13.37
N CYS A 54 -1.36 -8.40 12.20
CA CYS A 54 -0.99 -9.79 12.02
C CYS A 54 0.10 -9.91 10.95
N ASN A 55 1.29 -10.44 11.30
CA ASN A 55 2.41 -10.61 10.37
C ASN A 55 2.77 -12.08 10.12
N ILE A 56 2.01 -13.02 10.68
CA ILE A 56 2.31 -14.46 10.65
C ILE A 56 1.50 -15.25 9.61
N LEU A 57 0.69 -14.56 8.81
CA LEU A 57 -0.10 -15.18 7.74
C LEU A 57 0.82 -15.61 6.57
N LYS A 58 0.48 -16.75 5.97
CA LYS A 58 1.19 -17.34 4.83
C LYS A 58 0.84 -16.59 3.56
N GLY A 59 1.85 -16.24 2.76
CA GLY A 59 1.69 -15.56 1.47
C GLY A 59 2.48 -14.25 1.34
N HIS A 60 3.15 -13.81 2.41
CA HIS A 60 3.97 -12.61 2.38
C HIS A 60 5.45 -12.92 2.18
N PRO A 61 6.09 -12.40 1.11
CA PRO A 61 7.50 -12.63 0.84
C PRO A 61 8.44 -11.80 1.74
N ASN A 62 7.91 -10.82 2.49
CA ASN A 62 8.73 -9.95 3.35
C ASN A 62 8.09 -9.71 4.73
N ILE A 63 8.94 -9.38 5.70
CA ILE A 63 8.58 -9.05 7.09
C ILE A 63 7.90 -7.68 7.26
N TYR A 64 7.86 -6.86 6.20
CA TYR A 64 7.31 -5.50 6.19
C TYR A 64 5.82 -5.47 5.83
N TYR A 65 5.24 -6.60 5.46
CA TYR A 65 3.81 -6.68 5.21
C TYR A 65 3.02 -6.54 6.51
N SER A 66 2.07 -5.61 6.48
CA SER A 66 1.24 -5.24 7.62
C SER A 66 -0.19 -5.71 7.35
N ASP A 67 -0.47 -7.00 7.52
CA ASP A 67 -1.86 -7.44 7.49
C ASP A 67 -2.56 -7.01 8.76
N TRP A 68 -3.81 -6.61 8.60
CA TRP A 68 -4.67 -6.18 9.68
C TRP A 68 -5.89 -7.08 9.71
N VAL A 69 -6.20 -7.61 10.89
CA VAL A 69 -7.28 -8.58 11.09
C VAL A 69 -8.20 -8.06 12.18
N LYS A 70 -9.52 -8.12 11.94
CA LYS A 70 -10.54 -7.60 12.87
C LYS A 70 -10.58 -8.39 14.18
N ASN A 71 -10.39 -9.71 14.12
CA ASN A 71 -10.28 -10.55 15.31
C ASN A 71 -8.83 -11.05 15.46
N PRO A 72 -8.15 -10.79 16.60
CA PRO A 72 -6.80 -11.29 16.85
C PRO A 72 -6.70 -12.83 16.79
N ASP A 73 -7.76 -13.57 17.11
CA ASP A 73 -7.77 -15.04 17.09
C ASP A 73 -7.63 -15.64 15.69
N TRP A 74 -7.92 -14.85 14.65
CA TRP A 74 -7.75 -15.26 13.26
C TRP A 74 -6.30 -15.09 12.78
N CYS A 75 -5.43 -14.49 13.60
CA CYS A 75 -4.01 -14.37 13.33
C CYS A 75 -3.28 -15.67 13.69
N VAL A 76 -3.41 -16.69 12.82
CA VAL A 76 -2.81 -18.02 13.03
C VAL A 76 -1.65 -18.26 12.08
N ARG A 77 -0.51 -18.69 12.63
CA ARG A 77 0.71 -18.96 11.87
C ARG A 77 0.47 -20.02 10.80
N GLY A 78 0.87 -19.72 9.55
CA GLY A 78 0.77 -20.67 8.43
C GLY A 78 -0.60 -20.73 7.75
N LYS A 79 -1.61 -19.99 8.22
CA LYS A 79 -2.89 -19.81 7.52
C LYS A 79 -2.79 -18.71 6.46
N SER A 80 -3.53 -18.85 5.37
CA SER A 80 -3.57 -17.87 4.28
C SER A 80 -4.61 -16.79 4.53
N ARG A 81 -4.53 -15.69 3.77
CA ARG A 81 -5.54 -14.61 3.80
C ARG A 81 -6.95 -15.10 3.48
N GLU A 82 -7.09 -16.08 2.58
CA GLU A 82 -8.39 -16.65 2.21
C GLU A 82 -9.03 -17.42 3.38
N TRP A 83 -8.22 -18.07 4.21
CA TRP A 83 -8.72 -18.71 5.43
C TRP A 83 -9.29 -17.66 6.40
N VAL A 84 -8.61 -16.52 6.57
CA VAL A 84 -9.09 -15.41 7.42
C VAL A 84 -10.40 -14.83 6.88
N LYS A 85 -10.52 -14.65 5.57
CA LYS A 85 -11.78 -14.21 4.94
C LYS A 85 -12.92 -15.20 5.19
N GLN A 86 -12.63 -16.51 5.15
CA GLN A 86 -13.64 -17.53 5.46
C GLN A 86 -14.10 -17.42 6.91
N GLN A 87 -13.19 -17.21 7.87
CA GLN A 87 -13.56 -16.99 9.27
C GLN A 87 -14.40 -15.71 9.45
N ALA A 88 -14.04 -14.63 8.77
CA ALA A 88 -14.83 -13.39 8.80
C ALA A 88 -16.25 -13.59 8.26
N ARG A 89 -16.41 -14.38 7.20
CA ARG A 89 -17.73 -14.73 6.64
C ARG A 89 -18.54 -15.59 7.60
N LEU A 90 -17.91 -16.57 8.24
CA LEU A 90 -18.56 -17.44 9.23
C LEU A 90 -19.02 -16.63 10.44
N ALA A 91 -18.15 -15.79 11.01
CA ALA A 91 -18.50 -14.93 12.14
C ALA A 91 -19.65 -13.97 11.80
N GLY A 92 -19.61 -13.33 10.63
CA GLY A 92 -20.70 -12.46 10.17
C GLY A 92 -22.02 -13.20 9.94
N SER A 93 -21.98 -14.47 9.52
CA SER A 93 -23.19 -15.30 9.38
C SER A 93 -23.76 -15.76 10.73
N THR A 94 -22.91 -15.96 11.74
CA THR A 94 -23.34 -16.30 13.10
C THR A 94 -23.98 -15.09 13.79
N GLU A 95 -23.48 -13.87 13.53
CA GLU A 95 -24.05 -12.63 14.09
C GLU A 95 -25.42 -12.28 13.48
N SER A 96 -25.74 -12.82 12.29
CA SER A 96 -27.05 -12.67 11.64
C SER A 96 -28.11 -13.71 12.00
N ASN A 97 -27.79 -14.67 12.86
CA ASN A 97 -28.72 -15.72 13.29
C ASN A 97 -28.87 -15.68 14.82
N PRO A 98 -29.75 -14.80 15.36
CA PRO A 98 -30.03 -14.71 16.79
C PRO A 98 -30.72 -15.98 17.33
#